data_AF-A0A920PCA5-F1
#
_entry.id   AF-A0A920PCA5-F1
#
_cell.length_a   1.000
_cell.length_b   1.000
_cell.length_c   1.000
_cell.angle_alpha   90.00
_cell.angle_beta   90.00
_cell.angle_gamma   90.00
#
_symmetry.space_group_name_H-M   'P 1'
#
loop_
_entity.id
_entity.type
_entity.pdbx_description
1 polymer ?
#
loop_
_entity_poly.entity_id
_entity_poly.type
_entity_poly.pdbx_seq_one_letter_code
_entity_poly.pdbx_strand_id
1 'polypeptide(L)'
;MKTVLIDLQVIDPLQKLHESYRKLRESGCEKNVTKGLDDALCIFVKNIKEAESIVWSGRSPDQRKEYKMKAAKLNMNLKEIILNLLALVQQALLSKERRNSDLILKVKTKLEKLFQIDNEYDQIICRIKPFFEIV
;
A
#
# COMPACT_ATOMS: atom_id res chain seq x y z
N MET A 1 -9.23 -0.65 -13.23
CA MET A 1 -8.15 -1.15 -12.34
C MET A 1 -7.01 -1.81 -13.12
N LYS A 2 -7.26 -2.78 -14.01
CA LYS A 2 -6.18 -3.46 -14.76
C LYS A 2 -5.31 -2.50 -15.60
N THR A 3 -5.91 -1.50 -16.25
CA THR A 3 -5.21 -0.45 -17.02
C THR A 3 -4.32 0.44 -16.14
N VAL A 4 -4.85 0.95 -15.03
CA VAL A 4 -4.10 1.82 -14.10
C VAL A 4 -2.87 1.12 -13.50
N LEU A 5 -2.98 -0.17 -13.18
CA LEU A 5 -1.83 -0.95 -12.66
C LEU A 5 -0.73 -1.14 -13.72
N ILE A 6 -1.10 -1.24 -15.00
CA ILE A 6 -0.17 -1.29 -16.14
C ILE A 6 0.51 0.07 -16.29
N ASP A 7 -0.28 1.16 -16.31
CA ASP A 7 0.23 2.52 -16.48
C ASP A 7 1.17 2.93 -15.33
N LEU A 8 0.87 2.50 -14.11
CA LEU A 8 1.72 2.73 -12.95
C LEU A 8 2.95 1.81 -12.90
N GLN A 9 3.04 0.79 -13.75
CA GLN A 9 4.11 -0.22 -13.78
C GLN A 9 4.25 -0.97 -12.44
N VAL A 10 3.12 -1.34 -11.82
CA VAL A 10 3.09 -1.98 -10.49
C VAL A 10 2.71 -3.46 -10.51
N ILE A 11 2.48 -4.04 -11.68
CA ILE A 11 2.15 -5.47 -11.81
C ILE A 11 3.28 -6.34 -11.25
N ASP A 12 4.51 -6.17 -11.73
CA ASP A 12 5.64 -6.99 -11.27
C ASP A 12 5.94 -6.77 -9.78
N PRO A 13 5.96 -5.51 -9.25
CA PRO A 13 6.05 -5.28 -7.81
C PRO A 13 4.96 -5.99 -7.00
N LEU A 14 3.70 -5.99 -7.45
CA LEU A 14 2.60 -6.68 -6.76
C LEU A 14 2.78 -8.20 -6.78
N GLN A 15 3.18 -8.78 -7.91
CA GLN A 15 3.47 -10.21 -7.99
C GLN A 15 4.61 -10.60 -7.05
N LYS A 16 5.70 -9.83 -7.04
CA LYS A 16 6.83 -10.03 -6.12
C LYS A 16 6.41 -9.87 -4.65
N LEU A 17 5.51 -8.94 -4.36
CA LEU A 17 4.97 -8.74 -3.02
C LEU A 17 4.18 -9.97 -2.55
N HIS A 18 3.27 -10.49 -3.38
CA HIS A 18 2.51 -11.70 -3.09
C HIS A 18 3.41 -12.94 -2.93
N GLU A 19 4.44 -13.07 -3.75
CA GLU A 19 5.47 -14.11 -3.59
C GLU A 19 6.19 -13.98 -2.25
N SER A 20 6.54 -12.74 -1.85
CA SER A 20 7.24 -12.50 -0.61
C SER A 20 6.36 -12.76 0.62
N TYR A 21 5.06 -12.46 0.56
CA TYR A 21 4.09 -12.87 1.58
C TYR A 21 4.02 -14.39 1.74
N ARG A 22 4.06 -15.13 0.64
CA ARG A 22 4.08 -16.60 0.66
C ARG A 22 5.32 -17.10 1.41
N LYS A 23 6.50 -16.59 1.06
CA LYS A 23 7.78 -16.94 1.72
C LYS A 23 7.77 -16.60 3.21
N LEU A 24 7.22 -15.44 3.59
CA LEU A 24 7.08 -15.08 5.01
C LEU A 24 6.22 -16.08 5.78
N ARG A 25 5.11 -16.54 5.19
CA ARG A 25 4.25 -17.55 5.82
C ARG A 25 4.95 -18.91 5.93
N GLU A 26 5.70 -19.30 4.90
CA GLU A 26 6.54 -20.50 4.91
C GLU A 26 7.64 -20.43 5.99
N SER A 27 8.13 -19.24 6.31
CA SER A 27 9.06 -19.00 7.43
C SER A 27 8.39 -18.81 8.80
N GLY A 28 7.08 -19.09 8.91
CA GLY A 28 6.35 -19.05 10.19
C GLY A 28 5.69 -17.71 10.54
N CYS A 29 5.68 -16.72 9.64
CA CYS A 29 4.91 -15.48 9.85
C CYS A 29 3.42 -15.78 9.81
N GLU A 30 2.68 -15.26 10.79
CA GLU A 30 1.25 -15.52 10.89
C GLU A 30 0.45 -14.98 9.69
N LYS A 31 -0.56 -15.75 9.26
CA LYS A 31 -1.38 -15.41 8.09
C LYS A 31 -2.16 -14.11 8.26
N ASN A 32 -2.64 -13.82 9.46
CA ASN A 32 -3.33 -12.57 9.83
C ASN A 32 -2.45 -11.32 9.60
N VAL A 33 -1.14 -11.41 9.84
CA VAL A 33 -0.19 -10.31 9.64
C VAL A 33 -0.07 -9.96 8.15
N THR A 34 0.18 -10.96 7.30
CA THR A 34 0.24 -10.73 5.84
C THR A 34 -1.12 -10.31 5.27
N LYS A 35 -2.22 -10.82 5.81
CA LYS A 35 -3.58 -10.38 5.46
C LYS A 35 -3.81 -8.90 5.81
N GLY A 36 -3.29 -8.41 6.94
CA GLY A 36 -3.38 -7.00 7.30
C GLY A 36 -2.78 -6.06 6.26
N LEU A 37 -1.68 -6.47 5.61
CA LEU A 37 -1.07 -5.71 4.53
C LEU A 37 -1.95 -5.71 3.25
N ASP A 38 -2.53 -6.86 2.89
CA ASP A 38 -3.48 -6.95 1.77
C ASP A 38 -4.74 -6.10 2.04
N ASP A 39 -5.28 -6.16 3.26
CA ASP A 39 -6.45 -5.39 3.67
C ASP A 39 -6.19 -3.87 3.56
N ALA A 40 -5.01 -3.40 3.95
CA ALA A 40 -4.60 -2.00 3.80
C ALA A 40 -4.56 -1.56 2.32
N LEU A 41 -4.03 -2.40 1.43
CA LEU A 41 -4.05 -2.15 -0.01
C LEU A 41 -5.49 -2.11 -0.55
N CYS A 42 -6.36 -3.00 -0.08
CA CYS A 42 -7.77 -3.03 -0.50
C CYS A 42 -8.53 -1.76 -0.10
N ILE A 43 -8.34 -1.26 1.12
CA ILE A 43 -8.92 0.02 1.59
C ILE A 43 -8.46 1.15 0.66
N PHE A 44 -7.16 1.22 0.38
CA PHE A 44 -6.60 2.23 -0.49
C PHE A 44 -7.18 2.20 -1.92
N VAL A 45 -7.32 1.00 -2.48
CA VAL A 45 -7.90 0.78 -3.80
C VAL A 45 -9.39 1.15 -3.83
N LYS A 46 -10.12 0.96 -2.73
CA LYS A 46 -11.52 1.41 -2.59
C LYS A 46 -11.62 2.93 -2.70
N ASN A 47 -10.74 3.68 -2.03
CA ASN A 47 -10.70 5.15 -2.11
C ASN A 47 -10.43 5.68 -3.51
N ILE A 48 -9.53 5.02 -4.25
CA ILE A 48 -9.28 5.37 -5.65
C ILE A 48 -10.56 5.21 -6.46
N LYS A 49 -11.25 4.07 -6.33
CA LYS A 49 -12.50 3.81 -7.05
C LYS A 49 -13.60 4.80 -6.71
N GLU A 50 -13.74 5.17 -5.45
CA GLU A 50 -14.72 6.17 -5.01
C GLU A 50 -14.41 7.54 -5.63
N ALA A 51 -13.14 7.96 -5.60
CA ALA A 51 -12.72 9.20 -6.23
C ALA A 51 -12.97 9.18 -7.75
N GLU A 52 -12.61 8.09 -8.45
CA GLU A 52 -12.85 7.90 -9.88
C GLU A 52 -14.34 7.90 -10.22
N SER A 53 -15.19 7.28 -9.39
CA SER A 53 -16.64 7.28 -9.58
C SER A 53 -17.21 8.70 -9.56
N ILE A 54 -16.73 9.54 -8.64
CA ILE A 54 -17.19 10.93 -8.51
C ILE A 54 -16.74 11.79 -9.70
N VAL A 55 -15.60 11.49 -10.33
CA VAL A 55 -15.20 12.15 -11.59
C VAL A 55 -16.27 11.96 -12.68
N TRP A 56 -16.88 10.78 -12.75
CA TRP A 56 -17.90 10.49 -13.76
C TRP A 56 -19.29 10.99 -13.37
N SER A 57 -19.61 11.07 -12.08
CA SER A 57 -20.92 11.51 -11.58
C SER A 57 -20.99 12.96 -11.10
N GLY A 58 -19.88 13.71 -11.17
CA GLY A 58 -19.75 15.06 -10.62
C GLY A 58 -20.63 16.10 -11.32
N ARG A 59 -21.32 16.93 -10.53
CA ARG A 59 -22.35 17.85 -11.02
C ARG A 59 -21.80 19.12 -11.67
N SER A 60 -20.53 19.47 -11.42
CA SER A 60 -19.85 20.62 -12.05
C SER A 60 -18.48 20.24 -12.64
N PRO A 61 -17.96 20.99 -13.63
CA PRO A 61 -16.61 20.81 -14.15
C PRO A 61 -15.52 20.90 -13.08
N ASP A 62 -15.64 21.85 -12.14
CA ASP A 62 -14.66 22.05 -11.07
C ASP A 62 -14.60 20.85 -10.12
N GLN A 63 -15.75 20.31 -9.74
CA GLN A 63 -15.83 19.10 -8.92
C GLN A 63 -15.16 17.91 -9.64
N ARG A 64 -15.43 17.73 -10.94
CA ARG A 64 -14.79 16.65 -11.72
C ARG A 64 -13.27 16.83 -11.81
N LYS A 65 -12.78 18.06 -11.95
CA LYS A 65 -11.35 18.39 -11.97
C LYS A 65 -10.69 18.06 -10.64
N GLU A 66 -11.29 18.46 -9.53
CA GLU A 66 -10.78 18.19 -8.17
C GLU A 66 -10.65 16.68 -7.92
N TYR A 67 -11.70 15.91 -8.18
CA TYR A 67 -11.68 14.46 -7.97
C TYR A 67 -10.76 13.73 -8.94
N LYS A 68 -10.56 14.26 -10.15
CA LYS A 68 -9.56 13.72 -11.09
C LYS A 68 -8.14 13.89 -10.55
N MET A 69 -7.84 15.05 -9.96
CA MET A 69 -6.57 15.30 -9.28
C MET A 69 -6.41 14.42 -8.03
N LYS A 70 -7.47 14.26 -7.22
CA LYS A 70 -7.47 13.35 -6.06
C LYS A 70 -7.18 11.91 -6.48
N ALA A 71 -7.88 11.38 -7.49
CA ALA A 71 -7.66 10.03 -8.01
C ALA A 71 -6.24 9.84 -8.55
N ALA A 72 -5.69 10.82 -9.28
CA ALA A 72 -4.31 10.77 -9.76
C ALA A 72 -3.29 10.73 -8.60
N LYS A 73 -3.48 11.56 -7.57
CA LYS A 73 -2.63 11.54 -6.36
C LYS A 73 -2.71 10.20 -5.65
N LEU A 74 -3.91 9.66 -5.44
CA LEU A 74 -4.11 8.36 -4.82
C LEU A 74 -3.44 7.25 -5.64
N ASN A 75 -3.59 7.24 -6.96
CA ASN A 75 -2.92 6.27 -7.83
C ASN A 75 -1.39 6.31 -7.70
N MET A 76 -0.79 7.50 -7.64
CA MET A 76 0.65 7.64 -7.39
C MET A 76 1.05 7.14 -6.00
N ASN A 77 0.28 7.47 -4.96
CA ASN A 77 0.51 6.98 -3.61
C ASN A 77 0.40 5.44 -3.54
N LEU A 78 -0.56 4.82 -4.22
CA LEU A 78 -0.68 3.36 -4.28
C LEU A 78 0.58 2.71 -4.85
N LYS A 79 1.13 3.28 -5.94
CA LYS A 79 2.42 2.83 -6.49
C LYS A 79 3.53 2.90 -5.45
N GLU A 80 3.64 4.02 -4.75
CA GLU A 80 4.67 4.15 -3.71
C GLU A 80 4.45 3.18 -2.55
N ILE A 81 3.21 2.96 -2.12
CA ILE A 81 2.88 2.01 -1.04
C ILE A 81 3.31 0.60 -1.42
N ILE A 82 2.96 0.13 -2.62
CA ILE A 82 3.33 -1.21 -3.09
C ILE A 82 4.84 -1.39 -3.07
N LEU A 83 5.60 -0.40 -3.59
CA LEU A 83 7.06 -0.46 -3.63
C LEU A 83 7.68 -0.46 -2.22
N ASN A 84 7.16 0.37 -1.31
CA ASN A 84 7.64 0.44 0.06
C ASN A 84 7.28 -0.82 0.87
N LEU A 85 6.09 -1.38 0.69
CA LEU A 85 5.71 -2.65 1.29
C LEU A 85 6.61 -3.79 0.79
N LEU A 86 6.90 -3.84 -0.52
CA LEU A 86 7.83 -4.82 -1.08
C LEU A 86 9.22 -4.70 -0.46
N ALA A 87 9.76 -3.49 -0.36
CA ALA A 87 11.05 -3.26 0.28
C ALA A 87 11.05 -3.72 1.75
N LEU A 88 10.00 -3.40 2.51
CA LEU A 88 9.88 -3.77 3.91
C LEU A 88 9.79 -5.29 4.09
N VAL A 89 9.01 -5.96 3.25
CA VAL A 89 8.85 -7.42 3.26
C VAL A 89 10.15 -8.12 2.87
N GLN A 90 10.90 -7.57 1.92
CA GLN A 90 12.22 -8.09 1.57
C GLN A 90 13.19 -7.99 2.74
N GLN A 91 13.14 -6.91 3.54
CA GLN A 91 13.91 -6.82 4.78
C GLN A 91 13.44 -7.86 5.82
N ALA A 92 12.13 -8.08 5.93
CA ALA A 92 11.55 -9.07 6.84
C ALA A 92 12.04 -10.51 6.57
N LEU A 93 12.27 -10.85 5.29
CA LEU A 93 12.79 -12.15 4.85
C LEU A 93 14.28 -12.36 5.16
N LEU A 94 15.01 -11.31 5.51
CA LEU A 94 16.41 -11.42 5.95
C LEU A 94 16.49 -11.86 7.41
N SER A 95 17.56 -12.56 7.75
CA SER A 95 17.94 -12.78 9.15
C SER A 95 18.16 -11.43 9.84
N LYS A 96 17.87 -11.36 11.15
CA LYS A 96 17.89 -10.10 11.92
C LYS A 96 19.19 -9.32 11.75
N GLU A 97 20.33 -10.01 11.72
CA GLU A 97 21.68 -9.44 11.57
C GLU A 97 21.93 -8.80 10.18
N ARG A 98 21.18 -9.22 9.16
CA ARG A 98 21.33 -8.73 7.77
C ARG A 98 20.32 -7.64 7.43
N ARG A 99 19.40 -7.31 8.33
CA ARG A 99 18.41 -6.25 8.12
C ARG A 99 19.08 -4.89 8.16
N ASN A 100 18.65 -4.01 7.26
CA ASN A 100 19.06 -2.61 7.26
C ASN A 100 18.05 -1.79 8.07
N SER A 101 18.36 -1.54 9.34
CA SER A 101 17.49 -0.81 10.28
C SER A 101 17.14 0.61 9.80
N ASP A 102 18.09 1.32 9.20
CA ASP A 102 17.87 2.67 8.68
C ASP A 102 16.88 2.67 7.52
N LEU A 103 17.01 1.70 6.61
CA LEU A 103 16.07 1.51 5.51
C LEU A 103 14.68 1.14 6.04
N ILE A 104 14.60 0.23 7.02
CA ILE A 104 13.33 -0.17 7.64
C ILE A 104 12.62 1.04 8.24
N LEU A 105 13.33 1.85 9.05
CA LEU A 105 12.76 3.05 9.67
C LEU A 105 12.26 4.03 8.60
N LYS A 106 13.10 4.33 7.60
CA LYS A 106 12.75 5.22 6.49
C LYS A 106 11.50 4.76 5.73
N VAL A 107 11.40 3.46 5.46
CA VAL A 107 10.27 2.85 4.75
C VAL A 107 9.00 2.88 5.61
N LYS A 108 9.07 2.53 6.90
CA LYS A 108 7.92 2.63 7.84
C LYS A 108 7.38 4.06 7.92
N THR A 109 8.25 5.05 8.14
CA THR A 109 7.86 6.45 8.19
C THR A 109 7.26 6.93 6.86
N LYS A 110 7.78 6.46 5.72
CA LYS A 110 7.20 6.80 4.41
C LYS A 110 5.82 6.19 4.24
N LEU A 111 5.61 4.94 4.65
CA LEU A 111 4.31 4.27 4.60
C LEU A 111 3.28 4.98 5.48
N GLU A 112 3.62 5.32 6.73
CA GLU A 112 2.72 6.06 7.62
C GLU A 112 2.25 7.37 7.00
N LYS A 113 3.17 8.15 6.41
CA LYS A 113 2.82 9.38 5.69
C LYS A 113 1.93 9.14 4.47
N LEU A 114 2.17 8.06 3.72
CA LEU A 114 1.36 7.72 2.55
C LEU A 114 -0.05 7.24 2.93
N PHE A 115 -0.21 6.64 4.11
CA PHE A 115 -1.49 6.17 4.62
C PHE A 115 -2.31 7.24 5.34
N GLN A 116 -1.75 8.42 5.63
CA GLN A 116 -2.48 9.58 6.15
C GLN A 116 -3.42 10.15 5.07
N ILE A 117 -4.47 9.39 4.78
CA ILE A 117 -5.52 9.70 3.81
C ILE A 117 -6.81 9.81 4.58
N ASP A 118 -7.27 11.05 4.73
CA ASP A 118 -8.55 11.41 5.33
C ASP A 118 -8.85 10.57 6.60
N ASN A 119 -10.11 10.13 6.78
CA ASN A 119 -10.58 9.49 8.03
C ASN A 119 -10.24 8.00 8.14
N GLU A 120 -9.54 7.40 7.17
CA GLU A 120 -9.27 5.95 7.16
C GLU A 120 -7.87 5.58 7.67
N TYR A 121 -7.06 6.58 8.02
CA TYR A 121 -5.70 6.38 8.54
C TYR A 121 -5.67 5.36 9.68
N ASP A 122 -6.49 5.54 10.72
CA ASP A 122 -6.50 4.66 11.89
C ASP A 122 -6.85 3.22 11.50
N GLN A 123 -7.79 3.04 10.58
CA GLN A 123 -8.18 1.73 10.10
C GLN A 123 -7.01 1.04 9.38
N ILE A 124 -6.29 1.76 8.52
CA ILE A 124 -5.15 1.23 7.78
C ILE A 124 -3.99 0.92 8.74
N ILE A 125 -3.65 1.83 9.64
CA ILE A 125 -2.56 1.67 10.60
C ILE A 125 -2.80 0.45 11.50
N CYS A 126 -4.02 0.26 12.01
CA CYS A 126 -4.35 -0.92 12.81
C CYS A 126 -4.10 -2.24 12.07
N ARG A 127 -4.22 -2.27 10.74
CA ARG A 127 -3.97 -3.49 9.94
C ARG A 127 -2.49 -3.75 9.68
N ILE A 128 -1.67 -2.70 9.51
CA ILE A 128 -0.25 -2.86 9.17
C ILE A 128 0.66 -2.92 10.40
N LYS A 129 0.24 -2.36 11.54
CA LYS A 129 1.05 -2.27 12.76
C LYS A 129 1.60 -3.61 13.24
N PRO A 130 0.83 -4.73 13.22
CA PRO A 130 1.38 -6.04 13.59
C PRO A 130 2.59 -6.45 12.75
N PHE A 131 2.62 -6.09 11.46
CA PHE A 131 3.78 -6.37 10.62
C PHE A 131 4.97 -5.48 10.97
N PHE A 132 4.73 -4.21 11.30
CA PHE A 132 5.79 -3.28 11.70
C PHE A 132 6.47 -3.70 13.00
N GLU A 133 5.79 -4.44 13.88
CA GLU A 133 6.38 -4.93 15.13
C GLU A 133 7.28 -6.16 14.92
N ILE A 134 7.10 -6.89 13.80
CA ILE A 134 7.87 -8.10 13.48
C ILE A 134 9.15 -7.78 12.68
N VAL A 135 9.12 -6.69 11.90
CA VAL A 135 10.22 -6.25 11.03
C VAL A 135 11.18 -5.33 11.76
#